data_AF-A0A7Z6XXN1-F1
#
_entry.id   AF-A0A7Z6XXN1-F1
#
_cell.length_a   1.000
_cell.length_b   1.000
_cell.length_c   1.000
_cell.angle_alpha   90.00
_cell.angle_beta   90.00
_cell.angle_gamma   90.00
#
_symmetry.space_group_name_H-M   'P 1'
#
loop_
_entity.id
_entity.type
_entity.pdbx_description
1 polymer ?
#
loop_
_entity_poly.entity_id
_entity_poly.type
_entity_poly.pdbx_seq_one_letter_code
_entity_poly.pdbx_strand_id
1 'polypeptide(L)'
;VDLASARQYLQQHLPSRDALLQQVRDTQRDFQLWATHIGTDPFKLFIDTTRPTQLLYLQTIMLNLHIIYAQDSAATTWLAEQEANASTLFGTLRYGFSPALKQALHQEADALLNGLGDVTNLATRIGELNGALNHQGFADKPWMKALKQPVQGTFKALGELASGAGKTTLESILLAW
;
A
#
# COMPACT_ATOMS: atom_id res chain seq x y z
N VAL A 1 -17.63 -43.39 -8.11
CA VAL A 1 -17.16 -42.40 -7.11
C VAL A 1 -17.83 -42.74 -5.79
N ASP A 2 -17.07 -42.99 -4.73
CA ASP A 2 -17.62 -43.26 -3.39
C ASP A 2 -17.95 -41.94 -2.67
N LEU A 3 -19.21 -41.53 -2.79
CA LEU A 3 -19.71 -40.28 -2.22
C LEU A 3 -19.86 -40.36 -0.69
N ALA A 4 -20.03 -41.55 -0.12
CA ALA A 4 -20.20 -41.73 1.31
C ALA A 4 -18.87 -41.52 2.05
N SER A 5 -17.81 -42.15 1.56
CA SER A 5 -16.45 -41.96 2.09
C SER A 5 -15.96 -40.52 1.91
N ALA A 6 -16.26 -39.88 0.77
CA ALA A 6 -15.93 -38.47 0.56
C ALA A 6 -16.65 -37.54 1.55
N ARG A 7 -17.94 -37.80 1.83
CA ARG A 7 -18.71 -37.02 2.81
C ARG A 7 -18.20 -37.20 4.23
N GLN A 8 -17.88 -38.44 4.61
CA GLN A 8 -17.31 -38.75 5.92
C GLN A 8 -15.95 -38.07 6.10
N TYR A 9 -15.09 -38.11 5.09
CA TYR A 9 -13.81 -37.41 5.10
C TYR A 9 -13.98 -35.89 5.32
N LEU A 10 -14.92 -35.26 4.59
CA LEU A 10 -15.21 -33.83 4.77
C LEU A 10 -15.73 -33.52 6.19
N GLN A 11 -16.64 -34.34 6.72
CA GLN A 11 -17.18 -34.14 8.06
C GLN A 11 -16.12 -34.28 9.15
N GLN A 12 -15.18 -35.22 9.00
CA GLN A 12 -14.09 -35.41 9.96
C GLN A 12 -13.10 -34.25 9.96
N HIS A 13 -12.85 -33.62 8.81
CA HIS A 13 -11.86 -32.54 8.68
C HIS A 13 -12.45 -31.14 8.82
N LEU A 14 -13.78 -30.99 8.78
CA LEU A 14 -14.47 -29.70 8.93
C LEU A 14 -14.05 -28.94 10.21
N PRO A 15 -14.04 -29.56 11.40
CA PRO A 15 -13.70 -28.85 12.64
C PRO A 15 -12.25 -28.33 12.64
N SER A 16 -11.31 -29.14 12.14
CA SER A 16 -9.90 -28.74 12.03
C SER A 16 -9.71 -27.61 11.04
N ARG A 17 -10.42 -27.64 9.90
CA ARG A 17 -10.44 -26.54 8.94
C ARG A 17 -10.96 -25.26 9.59
N ASP A 18 -12.09 -25.33 10.29
CA ASP A 18 -12.72 -24.15 10.91
C ASP A 18 -11.83 -23.56 12.00
N ALA A 19 -11.17 -24.40 12.81
CA ALA A 19 -10.20 -23.95 13.82
C ALA A 19 -8.99 -23.23 13.19
N LEU A 20 -8.43 -23.78 12.11
CA LEU A 20 -7.32 -23.16 11.39
C LEU A 20 -7.72 -21.82 10.76
N LEU A 21 -8.92 -21.74 10.17
CA LEU A 21 -9.44 -20.48 9.64
C LEU A 21 -9.65 -19.44 10.73
N GLN A 22 -10.10 -19.85 11.92
CA GLN A 22 -10.22 -18.93 13.04
C GLN A 22 -8.86 -18.40 13.50
N GLN A 23 -7.84 -19.25 13.59
CA GLN A 23 -6.47 -18.81 13.93
C GLN A 23 -5.90 -17.81 12.92
N VAL A 24 -6.18 -18.01 11.63
CA VAL A 24 -5.81 -17.05 10.57
C VAL A 24 -6.48 -15.69 10.83
N ARG A 25 -7.78 -15.68 11.13
CA ARG A 25 -8.54 -14.44 11.41
C ARG A 25 -8.06 -13.74 12.68
N ASP A 26 -7.74 -14.50 13.73
CA ASP A 26 -7.22 -13.94 14.98
C ASP A 26 -5.85 -13.28 14.74
N THR A 27 -4.95 -13.99 14.03
CA THR A 27 -3.66 -13.44 13.60
C THR A 27 -3.85 -12.19 12.73
N GLN A 28 -4.83 -12.22 11.83
CA GLN A 28 -5.11 -11.07 10.97
C GLN A 28 -5.56 -9.85 11.79
N ARG A 29 -6.36 -10.07 12.84
CA ARG A 29 -6.80 -9.02 13.75
C ARG A 29 -5.63 -8.47 14.57
N ASP A 30 -4.72 -9.32 15.02
CA ASP A 30 -3.52 -8.89 15.73
C ASP A 30 -2.67 -7.94 14.90
N PHE A 31 -2.40 -8.23 13.61
CA PHE A 31 -1.66 -7.24 12.82
C PHE A 31 -2.48 -5.98 12.53
N GLN A 32 -3.81 -6.03 12.41
CA GLN A 32 -4.60 -4.80 12.27
C GLN A 32 -4.41 -3.90 13.51
N LEU A 33 -4.42 -4.49 14.71
CA LEU A 33 -4.12 -3.76 15.95
C LEU A 33 -2.71 -3.15 15.93
N TRP A 34 -1.70 -3.93 15.53
CA TRP A 34 -0.34 -3.41 15.37
C TRP A 34 -0.22 -2.31 14.33
N ALA A 35 -0.88 -2.47 13.17
CA ALA A 35 -0.88 -1.48 12.11
C ALA A 35 -1.51 -0.17 12.59
N THR A 36 -2.62 -0.23 13.33
CA THR A 36 -3.25 0.94 13.97
C THR A 36 -2.33 1.57 15.02
N HIS A 37 -1.64 0.77 15.83
CA HIS A 37 -0.71 1.26 16.85
C HIS A 37 0.50 1.99 16.25
N ILE A 38 1.09 1.40 15.20
CA ILE A 38 2.17 2.02 14.42
C ILE A 38 1.64 3.29 13.72
N GLY A 39 0.45 3.23 13.14
CA GLY A 39 -0.12 4.33 12.38
C GLY A 39 0.66 4.54 11.08
N THR A 40 0.91 5.79 10.71
CA THR A 40 1.56 6.17 9.44
C THR A 40 3.04 6.53 9.55
N ASP A 41 3.61 6.49 10.76
CA ASP A 41 4.97 6.96 10.97
C ASP A 41 5.99 5.81 10.89
N PRO A 42 6.76 5.69 9.78
CA PRO A 42 7.77 4.65 9.63
C PRO A 42 8.94 4.79 10.63
N PHE A 43 9.14 5.97 11.25
CA PHE A 43 10.18 6.14 12.27
C PHE A 43 9.89 5.35 13.55
N LYS A 44 8.62 4.99 13.83
CA LYS A 44 8.30 4.06 14.92
C LYS A 44 8.88 2.66 14.70
N LEU A 45 9.22 2.34 13.45
CA LEU A 45 9.93 1.12 13.05
C LEU A 45 11.43 1.38 12.79
N PHE A 46 11.93 2.56 13.14
CA PHE A 46 13.30 3.02 12.88
C PHE A 46 13.67 3.05 11.39
N ILE A 47 12.66 3.24 10.51
CA ILE A 47 12.83 3.34 9.06
C ILE A 47 12.83 4.80 8.62
N ASP A 48 13.90 5.21 7.95
CA ASP A 48 13.99 6.50 7.27
C ASP A 48 13.69 6.32 5.78
N THR A 49 12.52 6.79 5.35
CA THR A 49 12.03 6.65 3.98
C THR A 49 12.75 7.53 2.97
N THR A 50 13.62 8.45 3.43
CA THR A 50 14.50 9.22 2.53
C THR A 50 15.70 8.40 2.06
N ARG A 51 15.98 7.24 2.70
CA ARG A 51 17.03 6.31 2.30
C ARG A 51 16.45 5.20 1.42
N PRO A 52 16.81 5.10 0.13
CA PRO A 52 16.22 4.13 -0.81
C PRO A 52 16.27 2.68 -0.32
N THR A 53 17.36 2.25 0.31
CA THR A 53 17.51 0.88 0.82
C THR A 53 16.53 0.57 1.97
N GLN A 54 16.28 1.53 2.86
CA GLN A 54 15.34 1.34 3.96
C GLN A 54 13.89 1.48 3.52
N LEU A 55 13.63 2.39 2.59
CA LEU A 55 12.33 2.51 1.93
C LEU A 55 11.98 1.20 1.23
N LEU A 56 12.90 0.65 0.42
CA LEU A 56 12.68 -0.61 -0.27
C LEU A 56 12.45 -1.76 0.71
N TYR A 57 13.25 -1.85 1.78
CA TYR A 57 13.09 -2.88 2.81
C TYR A 57 11.66 -2.88 3.39
N LEU A 58 11.17 -1.72 3.81
CA LEU A 58 9.82 -1.62 4.35
C LEU A 58 8.75 -1.88 3.29
N GLN A 59 8.95 -1.40 2.05
CA GLN A 59 8.04 -1.67 0.92
C GLN A 59 7.92 -3.15 0.61
N THR A 60 9.02 -3.91 0.61
CA THR A 60 9.00 -5.35 0.38
C THR A 60 8.23 -6.09 1.47
N ILE A 61 8.45 -5.74 2.75
CA ILE A 61 7.71 -6.35 3.86
C ILE A 61 6.22 -6.04 3.75
N MET A 62 5.87 -4.78 3.55
CA MET A 62 4.48 -4.34 3.48
C MET A 62 3.75 -4.89 2.25
N LEU A 63 4.43 -5.03 1.10
CA LEU A 63 3.89 -5.69 -0.08
C LEU A 63 3.59 -7.16 0.19
N ASN A 64 4.52 -7.89 0.82
CA ASN A 64 4.31 -9.30 1.16
C ASN A 64 3.14 -9.47 2.13
N LEU A 65 3.04 -8.61 3.15
CA LEU A 65 1.90 -8.60 4.07
C LEU A 65 0.59 -8.28 3.33
N HIS A 66 0.61 -7.32 2.42
CA HIS A 66 -0.56 -7.00 1.60
C HIS A 66 -1.02 -8.20 0.78
N ILE A 67 -0.12 -8.89 0.07
CA ILE A 67 -0.44 -10.09 -0.72
C ILE A 67 -1.06 -11.19 0.14
N ILE A 68 -0.55 -11.40 1.36
CA ILE A 68 -1.10 -12.38 2.30
C ILE A 68 -2.51 -11.96 2.76
N TYR A 69 -2.69 -10.68 3.09
CA TYR A 69 -3.97 -10.14 3.56
C TYR A 69 -5.06 -10.18 2.49
N ALA A 70 -4.72 -9.88 1.25
CA ALA A 70 -5.66 -9.79 0.14
C ALA A 70 -6.34 -11.14 -0.19
N GLN A 71 -5.90 -12.24 0.42
CA GLN A 71 -6.50 -13.57 0.28
C GLN A 71 -7.82 -13.73 1.06
N ASP A 72 -8.09 -12.87 2.04
CA ASP A 72 -9.35 -12.85 2.80
C ASP A 72 -10.18 -11.60 2.47
N SER A 73 -11.48 -11.77 2.22
CA SER A 73 -12.33 -10.67 1.76
C SER A 73 -12.52 -9.57 2.81
N ALA A 74 -12.59 -9.90 4.10
CA ALA A 74 -12.72 -8.91 5.16
C ALA A 74 -11.41 -8.13 5.35
N ALA A 75 -10.27 -8.82 5.24
CA ALA A 75 -8.96 -8.19 5.22
C ALA A 75 -8.78 -7.24 4.03
N THR A 76 -9.24 -7.62 2.83
CA THR A 76 -9.24 -6.74 1.64
C THR A 76 -10.11 -5.50 1.84
N THR A 77 -11.30 -5.63 2.44
CA THR A 77 -12.13 -4.47 2.78
C THR A 77 -11.39 -3.52 3.73
N TRP A 78 -10.76 -4.05 4.78
CA TRP A 78 -9.99 -3.24 5.71
C TRP A 78 -8.80 -2.54 5.05
N LEU A 79 -8.07 -3.23 4.15
CA LEU A 79 -6.99 -2.64 3.38
C LEU A 79 -7.49 -1.46 2.52
N ALA A 80 -8.62 -1.62 1.85
CA ALA A 80 -9.23 -0.55 1.04
C ALA A 80 -9.61 0.67 1.90
N GLU A 81 -10.10 0.45 3.13
CA GLU A 81 -10.32 1.53 4.10
C GLU A 81 -9.01 2.23 4.50
N GLN A 82 -7.92 1.48 4.68
CA GLN A 82 -6.61 2.08 4.95
C GLN A 82 -6.14 2.94 3.77
N GLU A 83 -6.27 2.43 2.54
CA GLU A 83 -5.94 3.18 1.33
C GLU A 83 -6.84 4.41 1.15
N ALA A 84 -8.08 4.42 1.61
CA ALA A 84 -8.89 5.64 1.62
C ALA A 84 -8.42 6.63 2.69
N ASN A 85 -8.26 6.16 3.93
CA ASN A 85 -8.12 7.04 5.10
C ASN A 85 -6.66 7.41 5.43
N ALA A 86 -5.67 6.70 4.88
CA ALA A 86 -4.26 6.84 5.22
C ALA A 86 -3.98 6.82 6.73
N SER A 87 -4.64 5.94 7.49
CA SER A 87 -4.47 5.83 8.94
C SER A 87 -3.33 4.90 9.37
N THR A 88 -2.80 4.09 8.44
CA THR A 88 -1.72 3.13 8.69
C THR A 88 -0.68 3.17 7.58
N LEU A 89 0.47 2.51 7.79
CA LEU A 89 1.49 2.32 6.75
C LEU A 89 0.93 1.65 5.48
N PHE A 90 -0.10 0.79 5.58
CA PHE A 90 -0.78 0.23 4.41
C PHE A 90 -1.40 1.32 3.55
N GLY A 91 -2.09 2.28 4.18
CA GLY A 91 -2.78 3.37 3.50
C GLY A 91 -1.89 4.43 2.86
N THR A 92 -0.58 4.32 3.07
CA THR A 92 0.44 5.23 2.52
C THR A 92 1.55 4.49 1.78
N LEU A 93 1.42 3.17 1.59
CA LEU A 93 2.44 2.30 1.00
C LEU A 93 2.89 2.78 -0.38
N ARG A 94 1.93 3.14 -1.24
CA ARG A 94 2.19 3.68 -2.59
C ARG A 94 2.99 4.97 -2.54
N TYR A 95 2.80 5.78 -1.51
CA TYR A 95 3.37 7.11 -1.36
C TYR A 95 4.65 7.08 -0.51
N GLY A 96 5.35 5.95 -0.48
CA GLY A 96 6.57 5.77 0.31
C GLY A 96 6.35 6.01 1.80
N PHE A 97 5.17 5.68 2.30
CA PHE A 97 4.74 5.89 3.69
C PHE A 97 4.61 7.37 4.10
N SER A 98 4.40 8.27 3.13
CA SER A 98 4.24 9.70 3.39
C SER A 98 2.79 10.16 3.17
N PRO A 99 2.02 10.42 4.25
CA PRO A 99 0.68 11.01 4.15
C PRO A 99 0.69 12.37 3.43
N ALA A 100 1.71 13.20 3.69
CA ALA A 100 1.85 14.50 3.06
C ALA A 100 2.09 14.40 1.55
N LEU A 101 2.86 13.40 1.10
CA LEU A 101 3.06 13.16 -0.33
C LEU A 101 1.75 12.71 -0.99
N LYS A 102 1.02 11.79 -0.35
CA LYS A 102 -0.31 11.37 -0.80
C LYS A 102 -1.26 12.55 -0.98
N GLN A 103 -1.38 13.38 0.06
CA GLN A 103 -2.25 14.54 0.05
C GLN A 103 -1.86 15.53 -1.05
N ALA A 104 -0.58 15.85 -1.20
CA ALA A 104 -0.11 16.77 -2.22
C ALA A 104 -0.43 16.27 -3.63
N LEU A 105 -0.19 14.98 -3.91
CA LEU A 105 -0.50 14.38 -5.20
C LEU A 105 -2.01 14.38 -5.49
N HIS A 106 -2.85 14.12 -4.48
CA HIS A 106 -4.31 14.19 -4.64
C HIS A 106 -4.78 15.63 -4.90
N GLN A 107 -4.24 16.61 -4.19
CA GLN A 107 -4.58 18.03 -4.40
C GLN A 107 -4.20 18.52 -5.80
N GLU A 108 -3.03 18.13 -6.29
CA GLU A 108 -2.58 18.50 -7.63
C GLU A 108 -3.40 17.81 -8.71
N ALA A 109 -3.78 16.55 -8.51
CA ALA A 109 -4.70 15.85 -9.40
C ALA A 109 -6.08 16.55 -9.43
N ASP A 110 -6.63 16.91 -8.27
CA ASP A 110 -7.91 17.62 -8.19
C ASP A 110 -7.82 19.01 -8.85
N ALA A 111 -6.70 19.73 -8.73
CA ALA A 111 -6.49 21.01 -9.40
C ALA A 111 -6.45 20.88 -10.92
N LEU A 112 -5.81 19.82 -11.43
CA LEU A 112 -5.78 19.52 -12.87
C LEU A 112 -7.18 19.15 -13.40
N LEU A 113 -7.94 18.35 -12.66
CA LEU A 113 -9.31 17.95 -13.01
C LEU A 113 -10.29 19.13 -12.94
N ASN A 114 -10.15 20.03 -11.97
CA ASN A 114 -10.98 21.24 -11.91
C ASN A 114 -10.68 22.21 -13.06
N GLY A 115 -9.53 22.08 -13.73
CA GLY A 115 -9.20 22.78 -14.98
C GLY A 115 -9.69 22.07 -16.26
N LEU A 116 -10.06 20.79 -16.17
CA LEU A 116 -10.48 19.92 -17.26
C LEU A 116 -11.77 19.22 -16.83
N GLY A 117 -12.93 19.84 -17.04
CA GLY A 117 -14.23 19.45 -16.46
C GLY A 117 -14.80 18.06 -16.84
N ASP A 118 -14.06 16.98 -16.58
CA ASP A 118 -14.49 15.60 -16.77
C ASP A 118 -13.96 14.70 -15.63
N VAL A 119 -14.90 14.05 -14.92
CA VAL A 119 -14.75 13.52 -13.54
C VAL A 119 -14.58 11.99 -13.52
N THR A 120 -14.11 11.39 -14.60
CA THR A 120 -13.93 9.94 -14.67
C THR A 120 -12.46 9.59 -14.66
N ASN A 121 -11.91 9.27 -13.48
CA ASN A 121 -11.02 8.12 -13.26
C ASN A 121 -10.24 8.23 -11.94
N LEU A 122 -10.64 7.42 -10.95
CA LEU A 122 -9.76 7.06 -9.83
C LEU A 122 -8.67 6.05 -10.27
N ALA A 123 -8.96 5.24 -11.29
CA ALA A 123 -8.07 4.19 -11.79
C ALA A 123 -6.84 4.74 -12.55
N THR A 124 -6.94 5.90 -13.20
CA THR A 124 -5.79 6.60 -13.83
C THR A 124 -4.78 7.12 -12.80
N ARG A 125 -5.23 7.36 -11.55
CA ARG A 125 -4.44 7.91 -10.42
C ARG A 125 -3.32 7.00 -9.93
N ILE A 126 -3.39 5.70 -10.23
CA ILE A 126 -2.34 4.70 -9.93
C ILE A 126 -1.21 4.77 -10.97
N GLY A 127 -1.55 5.08 -12.23
CA GLY A 127 -0.57 5.37 -13.28
C GLY A 127 0.15 6.71 -13.08
N GLU A 128 -0.47 7.66 -12.39
CA GLU A 128 0.07 9.01 -12.15
C GLU A 128 1.30 9.02 -11.25
N LEU A 129 1.40 8.17 -10.22
CA LEU A 129 2.62 8.13 -9.41
C LEU A 129 3.80 7.58 -10.22
N ASN A 130 3.62 6.46 -10.93
CA ASN A 130 4.68 5.94 -11.78
C ASN A 130 5.04 6.94 -12.90
N GLY A 131 4.04 7.62 -13.47
CA GLY A 131 4.25 8.71 -14.41
C GLY A 131 5.02 9.87 -13.80
N ALA A 132 4.66 10.32 -12.60
CA ALA A 132 5.30 11.41 -11.87
C ALA A 132 6.75 11.08 -11.47
N LEU A 133 7.00 9.85 -11.02
CA LEU A 133 8.34 9.37 -10.68
C LEU A 133 9.26 9.33 -11.90
N ASN A 134 8.71 9.05 -13.09
CA ASN A 134 9.48 8.95 -14.33
C ASN A 134 9.50 10.25 -15.15
N HIS A 135 8.71 11.28 -14.80
CA HIS A 135 8.62 12.52 -15.57
C HIS A 135 9.69 13.54 -15.17
N GLN A 136 10.53 13.93 -16.12
CA GLN A 136 11.54 14.99 -15.91
C GLN A 136 10.87 16.31 -15.49
N GLY A 137 11.34 16.91 -14.40
CA GLY A 137 10.83 18.19 -13.90
C GLY A 137 9.58 18.10 -13.00
N PHE A 138 9.05 16.91 -12.69
CA PHE A 138 7.97 16.78 -11.70
C PHE A 138 8.45 17.18 -10.29
N ALA A 139 9.65 16.73 -9.91
CA ALA A 139 10.31 17.15 -8.67
C ALA A 139 10.57 18.67 -8.60
N ASP A 140 10.61 19.35 -9.76
CA ASP A 140 10.90 20.76 -9.84
C ASP A 140 9.70 21.69 -9.67
N LYS A 141 8.49 21.12 -9.61
CA LYS A 141 7.24 21.89 -9.49
C LYS A 141 7.23 22.72 -8.20
N PRO A 142 6.68 23.96 -8.23
CA PRO A 142 6.65 24.83 -7.05
C PRO A 142 5.99 24.19 -5.83
N TRP A 143 4.87 23.48 -6.01
CA TRP A 143 4.17 22.79 -4.92
C TRP A 143 5.03 21.68 -4.30
N MET A 144 5.80 20.94 -5.11
CA MET A 144 6.69 19.88 -4.65
C MET A 144 7.85 20.45 -3.83
N LYS A 145 8.43 21.58 -4.29
CA LYS A 145 9.47 22.32 -3.55
C LYS A 145 8.95 22.95 -2.25
N ALA A 146 7.64 23.22 -2.15
CA ALA A 146 7.01 23.75 -0.95
C ALA A 146 6.77 22.66 0.13
N LEU A 147 6.82 21.37 -0.21
CA LEU A 147 6.68 20.30 0.78
C LEU A 147 7.88 20.25 1.73
N LYS A 148 7.71 19.66 2.91
CA LYS A 148 8.80 19.51 3.88
C LYS A 148 9.92 18.62 3.32
N GLN A 149 11.17 18.89 3.72
CA GLN A 149 12.36 18.16 3.27
C GLN A 149 12.24 16.61 3.33
N PRO A 150 11.73 16.00 4.42
CA PRO A 150 11.56 14.54 4.45
C PRO A 150 10.58 13.99 3.39
N VAL A 151 9.58 14.78 3.02
CA VAL A 151 8.60 14.42 1.97
C VAL A 151 9.28 14.46 0.60
N GLN A 152 10.04 15.51 0.32
CA GLN A 152 10.84 15.63 -0.90
C GLN A 152 11.88 14.51 -1.00
N GLY A 153 12.57 14.21 0.11
CA GLY A 153 13.54 13.12 0.20
C GLY A 153 12.92 11.75 -0.07
N THR A 154 11.72 11.49 0.49
CA THR A 154 10.98 10.25 0.21
C THR A 154 10.57 10.15 -1.25
N PHE A 155 10.08 11.23 -1.86
CA PHE A 155 9.74 11.25 -3.28
C PHE A 155 10.97 10.96 -4.17
N LYS A 156 12.12 11.57 -3.83
CA LYS A 156 13.39 11.29 -4.51
C LYS A 156 13.78 9.81 -4.39
N ALA A 157 13.71 9.24 -3.19
CA ALA A 157 14.02 7.83 -2.96
C ALA A 157 13.09 6.89 -3.75
N LEU A 158 11.80 7.20 -3.85
CA LEU A 158 10.86 6.48 -4.73
C LEU A 158 11.30 6.54 -6.19
N GLY A 159 11.75 7.70 -6.68
CA GLY A 159 12.22 7.86 -8.06
C GLY A 159 13.48 7.05 -8.37
N GLU A 160 14.42 7.02 -7.42
CA GLU A 160 15.62 6.18 -7.50
C GLU A 160 15.26 4.69 -7.55
N LEU A 161 14.32 4.26 -6.70
CA LEU A 161 13.86 2.87 -6.67
C LEU A 161 13.10 2.48 -7.96
N ALA A 162 12.27 3.37 -8.50
CA ALA A 162 11.50 3.12 -9.73
C ALA A 162 12.40 2.88 -10.96
N SER A 163 13.61 3.45 -10.95
CA SER A 163 14.59 3.32 -12.03
C SER A 163 15.61 2.20 -11.80
N GLY A 164 15.57 1.51 -10.65
CA GLY A 164 16.64 0.61 -10.20
C GLY A 164 16.12 -0.64 -9.48
N ALA A 165 16.80 -1.00 -8.38
CA ALA A 165 16.56 -2.26 -7.66
C ALA A 165 15.15 -2.40 -7.07
N GLY A 166 14.43 -1.29 -6.88
CA GLY A 166 13.07 -1.29 -6.32
C GLY A 166 11.95 -1.37 -7.37
N LYS A 167 12.27 -1.35 -8.68
CA LYS A 167 11.30 -1.20 -9.75
C LYS A 167 10.16 -2.22 -9.67
N THR A 168 10.51 -3.52 -9.61
CA THR A 168 9.52 -4.60 -9.53
C THR A 168 8.65 -4.53 -8.28
N THR A 169 9.22 -4.12 -7.15
CA THR A 169 8.47 -3.96 -5.89
C THR A 169 7.46 -2.82 -6.01
N LEU A 170 7.87 -1.67 -6.56
CA LEU A 170 6.98 -0.53 -6.78
C LEU A 170 5.87 -0.85 -7.79
N GLU A 171 6.20 -1.49 -8.91
CA GLU A 171 5.20 -1.95 -9.90
C GLU A 171 4.19 -2.90 -9.26
N SER A 172 4.66 -3.83 -8.42
CA SER A 172 3.80 -4.78 -7.71
C SER A 172 2.89 -4.09 -6.68
N ILE A 173 3.41 -3.09 -5.95
CA ILE A 173 2.60 -2.25 -5.02
C ILE A 173 1.50 -1.50 -5.77
N LEU A 174 1.75 -1.06 -7.00
CA LEU A 174 0.75 -0.38 -7.81
C LEU A 174 -0.34 -1.35 -8.28
N LEU A 175 0.02 -2.58 -8.66
CA LEU A 175 -0.90 -3.62 -9.11
C LEU A 175 -1.68 -4.32 -8.00
N ALA A 176 -1.22 -4.23 -6.74
CA ALA A 176 -1.82 -4.93 -5.62
C ALA A 176 -3.19 -4.37 -5.16
N TRP A 177 -3.74 -3.36 -5.83
CA TRP A 177 -5.06 -2.79 -5.51
C TRP A 177 -5.95 -2.64 -6.73
#